data_AF-A0A1R2C0U1-F1
#
_entry.id   AF-A0A1R2C0U1-F1
#
_cell.length_a   1.000
_cell.length_b   1.000
_cell.length_c   1.000
_cell.angle_alpha   90.00
_cell.angle_beta   90.00
_cell.angle_gamma   90.00
#
_symmetry.space_group_name_H-M   'P 1'
#
loop_
_entity.id
_entity.type
_entity.pdbx_description
1 polymer ?
#
loop_
_entity_poly.entity_id
_entity_poly.type
_entity_poly.pdbx_seq_one_letter_code
_entity_poly.pdbx_strand_id
1 'polypeptide(L)'
;MTSFSYKKIFKLAKGFYGKGKNCISVAAPRVDRALQAAYKERKLKKRLMRRSWIISINSAVREHNMPYSRFIYGLNHSNIEIDRKILSELCKNEPYSFKAVVDEIKLQTGLSAEDRPRDLESFNKGVDLGLIVLPGMPKPSLEENTSRPIEKEFKWREDFIPKYSKPIRPSQEAMDKMKKNGVWESDWDDDEFWAK
;
A
#
# COMPACT_ATOMS: atom_id res chain seq x y z
N MET A 1 -32.51 -20.56 4.79
CA MET A 1 -32.92 -19.55 5.79
C MET A 1 -32.58 -20.08 7.16
N THR A 2 -32.13 -19.22 8.08
CA THR A 2 -31.87 -19.67 9.46
C THR A 2 -33.13 -20.22 10.13
N SER A 3 -32.99 -21.30 10.90
CA SER A 3 -34.10 -21.95 11.64
C SER A 3 -34.48 -21.19 12.92
N PHE A 4 -34.29 -19.88 12.95
CA PHE A 4 -34.61 -19.08 14.13
C PHE A 4 -36.14 -18.99 14.32
N SER A 5 -36.58 -19.09 15.57
CA SER A 5 -37.97 -18.83 15.95
C SER A 5 -38.39 -17.42 15.54
N TYR A 6 -39.65 -17.25 15.10
CA TYR A 6 -40.24 -15.97 14.70
C TYR A 6 -39.98 -14.86 15.73
N LYS A 7 -40.16 -15.16 17.03
CA LYS A 7 -39.92 -14.19 18.12
C LYS A 7 -38.48 -13.71 18.15
N LYS A 8 -37.51 -14.60 17.88
CA LYS A 8 -36.08 -14.28 17.84
C LYS A 8 -35.73 -13.41 16.64
N ILE A 9 -36.30 -13.70 15.47
CA ILE A 9 -36.08 -12.91 14.26
C ILE A 9 -36.59 -11.48 14.46
N PHE A 10 -37.80 -11.30 14.99
CA PHE A 10 -38.32 -9.96 15.27
C PHE A 10 -37.57 -9.20 16.36
N LYS A 11 -37.01 -9.92 17.36
CA LYS A 11 -36.12 -9.29 18.35
C LYS A 11 -34.86 -8.71 17.71
N LEU A 12 -34.25 -9.44 16.76
CA LEU A 12 -33.07 -8.98 16.01
C LEU A 12 -33.43 -7.89 15.00
N ALA A 13 -34.62 -7.95 14.40
CA ALA A 13 -35.09 -7.02 13.37
C ALA A 13 -35.74 -5.73 13.92
N LYS A 14 -35.81 -5.53 15.24
CA LYS A 14 -36.56 -4.42 15.88
C LYS A 14 -36.19 -3.03 15.32
N GLY A 15 -34.93 -2.81 14.95
CA GLY A 15 -34.43 -1.56 14.39
C GLY A 15 -34.50 -1.44 12.86
N PHE A 16 -35.04 -2.45 12.16
CA PHE A 16 -35.11 -2.41 10.69
C PHE A 16 -36.20 -1.47 10.19
N TYR A 17 -35.93 -0.85 9.05
CA TYR A 17 -36.84 0.10 8.44
C TYR A 17 -38.01 -0.58 7.69
N GLY A 18 -39.20 0.02 7.78
CA GLY A 18 -40.41 -0.38 7.07
C GLY A 18 -40.86 -1.82 7.37
N LYS A 19 -41.19 -2.57 6.31
CA LYS A 19 -41.65 -3.97 6.41
C LYS A 19 -40.60 -4.94 6.97
N GLY A 20 -39.34 -4.53 7.06
CA GLY A 20 -38.24 -5.35 7.55
C GLY A 20 -38.30 -5.71 9.03
N LYS A 21 -39.12 -5.00 9.83
CA LYS A 21 -39.35 -5.29 11.26
C LYS A 21 -40.68 -5.98 11.56
N ASN A 22 -41.61 -6.04 10.59
CA ASN A 22 -42.99 -6.52 10.79
C ASN A 22 -43.31 -7.78 9.99
N CYS A 23 -42.75 -7.93 8.77
CA CYS A 23 -43.08 -9.05 7.87
C CYS A 23 -41.96 -10.09 7.90
N ILE A 24 -42.26 -11.33 8.31
CA ILE A 24 -41.23 -12.36 8.47
C ILE A 24 -40.47 -12.68 7.18
N SER A 25 -41.18 -12.77 6.05
CA SER A 25 -40.59 -13.06 4.74
C SER A 25 -39.51 -12.04 4.34
N VAL A 26 -39.66 -10.79 4.78
CA VAL A 26 -38.67 -9.72 4.55
C VAL A 26 -37.63 -9.67 5.67
N ALA A 27 -38.04 -9.88 6.92
CA ALA A 27 -37.19 -9.78 8.09
C ALA A 27 -36.13 -10.89 8.14
N ALA A 28 -36.52 -12.14 7.93
CA ALA A 28 -35.61 -13.30 8.00
C ALA A 28 -34.38 -13.17 7.08
N PRO A 29 -34.49 -12.92 5.76
CA PRO A 29 -33.32 -12.77 4.90
C PRO A 29 -32.52 -11.51 5.21
N ARG A 30 -33.13 -10.45 5.74
CA ARG A 30 -32.40 -9.24 6.18
C ARG A 30 -31.58 -9.51 7.43
N VAL A 31 -32.13 -10.23 8.40
CA VAL A 31 -31.41 -10.62 9.63
C VAL A 31 -30.24 -11.53 9.26
N ASP A 32 -30.43 -12.50 8.37
CA ASP A 32 -29.35 -13.37 7.90
C ASP A 32 -28.19 -12.57 7.28
N ARG A 33 -28.50 -11.63 6.37
CA ARG A 33 -27.50 -10.73 5.78
C ARG A 33 -26.81 -9.83 6.81
N ALA A 34 -27.57 -9.30 7.77
CA ALA A 34 -27.02 -8.46 8.83
C ALA A 34 -26.05 -9.25 9.74
N LEU A 35 -26.36 -10.51 10.06
CA LEU A 35 -25.48 -11.38 10.84
C LEU A 35 -24.20 -11.74 10.06
N GLN A 36 -24.32 -12.02 8.77
CA GLN A 36 -23.17 -12.24 7.88
C GLN A 36 -22.27 -10.99 7.81
N ALA A 37 -22.87 -9.82 7.62
CA ALA A 37 -22.17 -8.54 7.62
C ALA A 37 -21.47 -8.30 8.96
N ALA A 38 -22.16 -8.49 10.09
CA ALA A 38 -21.59 -8.33 11.42
C ALA A 38 -20.38 -9.25 11.68
N TYR A 39 -20.41 -10.50 11.18
CA TYR A 39 -19.25 -11.39 11.24
C TYR A 39 -18.07 -10.85 10.43
N LYS A 40 -18.32 -10.42 9.18
CA LYS A 40 -17.29 -9.81 8.31
C LYS A 40 -16.72 -8.55 8.94
N GLU A 41 -17.57 -7.66 9.44
CA GLU A 41 -17.19 -6.38 10.03
C GLU A 41 -16.36 -6.53 11.30
N ARG A 42 -16.64 -7.54 12.14
CA ARG A 42 -15.77 -7.85 13.31
C ARG A 42 -14.32 -8.13 12.90
N LYS A 43 -14.10 -8.80 11.76
CA LYS A 43 -12.75 -9.01 11.20
C LYS A 43 -12.18 -7.72 10.59
N LEU A 44 -13.00 -6.96 9.87
CA LEU A 44 -12.58 -5.70 9.22
C LEU A 44 -12.28 -4.58 10.21
N LYS A 45 -12.95 -4.53 11.37
CA LYS A 45 -12.74 -3.51 12.41
C LYS A 45 -11.26 -3.37 12.78
N LYS A 46 -10.53 -4.49 12.88
CA LYS A 46 -9.07 -4.49 13.16
C LYS A 46 -8.27 -3.76 12.06
N ARG A 47 -8.64 -3.96 10.79
CA ARG A 47 -8.00 -3.31 9.63
C ARG A 47 -8.33 -1.82 9.58
N LEU A 48 -9.59 -1.45 9.83
CA LEU A 48 -10.05 -0.07 9.86
C LEU A 48 -9.38 0.73 10.99
N MET A 49 -9.26 0.15 12.19
CA MET A 49 -8.54 0.76 13.30
C MET A 49 -7.06 0.98 12.97
N ARG A 50 -6.39 -0.03 12.41
CA ARG A 50 -4.99 0.12 11.97
C ARG A 50 -4.85 1.23 10.91
N ARG A 51 -5.77 1.32 9.96
CA ARG A 51 -5.79 2.40 8.97
C ARG A 51 -5.93 3.77 9.64
N SER A 52 -6.82 3.91 10.61
CA SER A 52 -6.99 5.16 11.36
C SER A 52 -5.72 5.55 12.12
N TRP A 53 -5.06 4.62 12.81
CA TRP A 53 -3.81 4.89 13.51
C TRP A 53 -2.70 5.36 12.56
N ILE A 54 -2.57 4.72 11.40
CA ILE A 54 -1.60 5.14 10.38
C ILE A 54 -1.89 6.56 9.89
N ILE A 55 -3.16 6.91 9.68
CA ILE A 55 -3.54 8.26 9.25
C ILE A 55 -3.14 9.29 10.31
N SER A 56 -3.44 9.04 11.58
CA SER A 56 -3.08 9.94 12.69
C SER A 56 -1.56 10.09 12.86
N ILE A 57 -0.80 8.99 12.75
CA ILE A 57 0.67 9.06 12.85
C ILE A 57 1.22 9.80 11.62
N ASN A 58 0.71 9.54 10.42
CA ASN A 58 1.18 10.22 9.21
C ASN A 58 0.92 11.73 9.24
N SER A 59 -0.18 12.20 9.86
CA SER A 59 -0.36 13.65 10.05
C SER A 59 0.67 14.22 11.03
N ALA A 60 0.90 13.57 12.17
CA ALA A 60 1.83 14.07 13.19
C ALA A 60 3.29 14.07 12.72
N VAL A 61 3.76 12.99 12.09
CA VAL A 61 5.15 12.88 11.63
C VAL A 61 5.47 13.91 10.53
N ARG A 62 4.46 14.33 9.74
CA ARG A 62 4.63 15.36 8.71
C ARG A 62 4.95 16.74 9.29
N GLU A 63 4.43 17.07 10.47
CA GLU A 63 4.77 18.32 11.18
C GLU A 63 6.26 18.36 11.57
N HIS A 64 6.88 17.18 11.71
CA HIS A 64 8.30 17.03 12.00
C HIS A 64 9.18 16.80 10.75
N ASN A 65 8.65 17.12 9.57
CA ASN A 65 9.28 16.97 8.25
C ASN A 65 9.76 15.54 7.94
N MET A 66 9.09 14.52 8.49
CA MET A 66 9.42 13.12 8.24
C MET A 66 8.21 12.41 7.60
N PRO A 67 8.44 11.44 6.70
CA PRO A 67 7.37 10.58 6.23
C PRO A 67 7.19 9.35 7.11
N TYR A 68 5.93 8.91 7.23
CA TYR A 68 5.56 7.72 7.99
C TYR A 68 6.41 6.47 7.66
N SER A 69 6.77 6.23 6.40
CA SER A 69 7.58 5.06 6.01
C SER A 69 8.97 5.07 6.64
N ARG A 70 9.62 6.23 6.68
CA ARG A 70 10.93 6.42 7.31
C ARG A 70 10.83 6.37 8.82
N PHE A 71 9.78 6.95 9.40
CA PHE A 71 9.50 6.87 10.82
C PHE A 71 9.35 5.42 11.32
N ILE A 72 8.57 4.59 10.63
CA ILE A 72 8.41 3.17 10.99
C ILE A 72 9.70 2.38 10.76
N TYR A 73 10.42 2.67 9.69
CA TYR A 73 11.75 2.09 9.47
C TYR A 73 12.65 2.40 10.67
N GLY A 74 12.68 3.66 11.10
CA GLY A 74 13.47 4.10 12.23
C GLY A 74 13.06 3.47 13.56
N LEU A 75 11.77 3.39 13.86
CA LEU A 75 11.26 2.68 15.05
C LEU A 75 11.75 1.23 15.13
N ASN A 76 11.73 0.52 14.01
CA ASN A 76 12.19 -0.86 13.96
C ASN A 76 13.71 -0.98 14.13
N HIS A 77 14.48 0.04 13.75
CA HIS A 77 15.94 0.06 13.93
C HIS A 77 16.32 0.54 15.33
N SER A 78 15.48 1.38 15.95
CA SER A 78 15.79 2.05 17.21
C SER A 78 15.51 1.23 18.47
N ASN A 79 15.17 -0.05 18.31
CA ASN A 79 14.76 -0.96 19.39
C ASN A 79 13.58 -0.42 20.23
N ILE A 80 12.75 0.47 19.65
CA ILE A 80 11.57 1.06 20.29
C ILE A 80 10.34 0.25 19.88
N GLU A 81 9.92 -0.68 20.73
CA GLU A 81 8.77 -1.56 20.46
C GLU A 81 7.43 -0.92 20.88
N ILE A 82 7.04 0.17 20.23
CA ILE A 82 5.75 0.83 20.51
C ILE A 82 4.68 0.46 19.48
N ASP A 83 3.52 0.06 19.98
CA ASP A 83 2.35 -0.21 19.17
C ASP A 83 1.77 1.05 18.51
N ARG A 84 1.25 0.90 17.29
CA ARG A 84 0.62 2.00 16.54
C ARG A 84 -0.62 2.57 17.23
N LYS A 85 -1.30 1.77 18.06
CA LYS A 85 -2.41 2.23 18.87
C LYS A 85 -1.93 3.31 19.85
N ILE A 86 -0.89 3.00 20.62
CA ILE A 86 -0.29 3.89 21.62
C ILE A 86 0.30 5.12 20.93
N LEU A 87 1.06 4.92 19.84
CA LEU A 87 1.60 6.05 19.06
C LEU A 87 0.50 7.01 18.58
N SER A 88 -0.63 6.48 18.07
CA SER A 88 -1.73 7.33 17.61
C SER A 88 -2.44 8.10 18.74
N GLU A 89 -2.35 7.60 19.97
CA GLU A 89 -2.89 8.24 21.17
C GLU A 89 -1.93 9.31 21.67
N LEU A 90 -0.62 9.02 21.69
CA LEU A 90 0.44 9.99 21.96
C LEU A 90 0.38 11.18 20.99
N CYS A 91 0.21 10.92 19.68
CA CYS A 91 0.04 11.97 18.68
C CYS A 91 -1.08 12.97 19.00
N LYS A 92 -2.16 12.52 19.67
CA LYS A 92 -3.35 13.34 19.93
C LYS A 92 -3.30 14.04 21.28
N ASN A 93 -2.86 13.30 22.31
CA ASN A 93 -2.94 13.76 23.69
C ASN A 93 -1.64 14.42 24.16
N GLU A 94 -0.50 13.99 23.62
CA GLU A 94 0.84 14.36 24.11
C GLU A 94 1.83 14.66 22.96
N PRO A 95 1.71 15.83 22.30
CA PRO A 95 2.57 16.17 21.18
C PRO A 95 4.05 16.31 21.56
N TYR A 96 4.36 16.75 22.79
CA TYR A 96 5.74 16.89 23.27
C TYR A 96 6.43 15.53 23.45
N SER A 97 5.74 14.56 24.07
CA SER A 97 6.23 13.18 24.20
C SER A 97 6.47 12.55 22.83
N PHE A 98 5.54 12.77 21.88
CA PHE A 98 5.69 12.27 20.51
C PHE A 98 6.91 12.86 19.80
N LYS A 99 7.17 14.17 19.97
CA LYS A 99 8.36 14.83 19.42
C LYS A 99 9.65 14.19 19.92
N ALA A 100 9.76 13.91 21.21
CA ALA A 100 10.94 13.25 21.79
C ALA A 100 11.22 11.89 21.13
N VAL A 101 10.18 11.10 20.86
CA VAL A 101 10.31 9.82 20.13
C VAL A 101 10.81 10.04 18.70
N VAL A 102 10.29 11.03 17.99
CA VAL A 102 10.74 11.37 16.64
C VAL A 102 12.20 11.80 16.62
N ASP A 103 12.62 12.62 17.59
CA ASP A 103 13.99 13.12 17.70
C ASP A 103 14.96 11.97 18.01
N GLU A 104 14.62 11.06 18.92
CA GLU A 104 15.41 9.86 19.20
C GLU A 104 15.61 8.98 17.95
N ILE A 105 14.53 8.80 17.16
CA ILE A 105 14.61 8.04 15.91
C ILE A 105 15.54 8.71 14.89
N LYS A 106 15.49 10.05 14.77
CA LYS A 106 16.38 10.80 13.89
C LYS A 106 17.84 10.62 14.29
N LEU A 107 18.13 10.69 15.59
CA LEU A 107 19.47 10.52 16.14
C LEU A 107 20.03 9.13 15.82
N GLN A 108 19.26 8.07 16.08
CA GLN A 108 19.76 6.70 15.93
C GLN A 108 19.93 6.25 14.48
N THR A 109 19.08 6.75 13.58
CA THR A 109 19.14 6.33 12.17
C THR A 109 19.95 7.26 11.26
N GLY A 110 20.35 8.44 11.75
CA GLY A 110 21.03 9.46 10.94
C GLY A 110 20.16 9.99 9.80
N LEU A 111 18.84 9.77 9.83
CA LEU A 111 17.93 10.30 8.83
C LEU A 111 17.76 11.80 9.05
N SER A 112 18.29 12.60 8.13
CA SER A 112 18.03 14.03 8.11
C SER A 112 16.67 14.35 7.47
N ALA A 113 16.07 15.47 7.88
CA ALA A 113 14.77 15.91 7.39
C ALA A 113 14.79 16.33 5.89
N GLU A 114 15.98 16.47 5.30
CA GLU A 114 16.17 17.06 3.97
C GLU A 114 15.98 16.09 2.77
N ASP A 115 15.69 14.79 3.00
CA ASP A 115 15.70 13.76 1.93
C ASP A 115 14.50 13.78 0.96
N ARG A 116 13.74 14.88 0.89
CA ARG A 116 12.77 15.12 -0.18
C ARG A 116 12.86 16.55 -0.67
N PRO A 117 13.49 16.81 -1.83
CA PRO A 117 13.48 18.13 -2.46
C PRO A 117 12.09 18.37 -3.09
N ARG A 118 11.05 18.49 -2.27
CA ARG A 118 9.71 18.92 -2.67
C ARG A 118 9.24 20.10 -1.81
N ASP A 119 10.19 20.82 -1.25
CA ASP A 119 9.96 22.13 -0.68
C ASP A 119 9.48 23.08 -1.78
N LEU A 120 8.66 24.05 -1.43
CA LEU A 120 8.24 25.13 -2.35
C LEU A 120 9.44 25.76 -3.03
N GLU A 121 10.55 25.89 -2.31
CA GLU A 121 11.79 26.46 -2.83
C GLU A 121 12.47 25.57 -3.88
N SER A 122 12.49 24.25 -3.67
CA SER A 122 12.98 23.28 -4.67
C SER A 122 12.08 23.21 -5.90
N PHE A 123 10.76 23.32 -5.70
CA PHE A 123 9.78 23.39 -6.78
C PHE A 123 9.92 24.68 -7.60
N ASN A 124 10.03 25.83 -6.94
CA ASN A 124 10.25 27.12 -7.59
C ASN A 124 11.57 27.13 -8.35
N LYS A 125 12.67 26.63 -7.76
CA LYS A 125 13.94 26.41 -8.48
C LYS A 125 13.74 25.54 -9.73
N GLY A 126 12.92 24.50 -9.66
CA GLY A 126 12.60 23.66 -10.83
C GLY A 126 11.79 24.37 -11.92
N VAL A 127 10.91 25.30 -11.54
CA VAL A 127 10.17 26.17 -12.47
C VAL A 127 11.11 27.23 -13.07
N ASP A 128 11.96 27.85 -12.25
CA ASP A 128 12.95 28.86 -12.66
C ASP A 128 14.01 28.27 -13.61
N LEU A 129 14.43 27.02 -13.35
CA LEU A 129 15.32 26.24 -14.24
C LEU A 129 14.59 25.69 -15.48
N GLY A 130 13.29 25.92 -15.62
CA GLY A 130 12.47 25.44 -16.75
C GLY A 130 12.29 23.92 -16.78
N LEU A 131 12.67 23.19 -15.74
CA LEU A 131 12.54 21.73 -15.63
C LEU A 131 11.09 21.28 -15.47
N ILE A 132 10.21 22.15 -14.95
CA ILE A 132 8.80 21.91 -14.70
C ILE A 132 7.96 22.92 -15.49
N VAL A 133 7.02 22.43 -16.31
CA VAL A 133 6.08 23.29 -17.07
C VAL A 133 4.74 23.35 -16.33
N LEU A 134 4.31 24.55 -15.93
CA LEU A 134 3.02 24.77 -15.28
C LEU A 134 1.87 24.78 -16.30
N PRO A 135 0.65 24.36 -15.92
CA PRO A 135 -0.51 24.45 -16.80
C PRO A 135 -0.76 25.91 -17.22
N GLY A 136 -0.85 26.16 -18.53
CA GLY A 136 -1.03 27.50 -19.11
C GLY A 136 0.25 28.20 -19.56
N MET A 137 1.43 27.67 -19.21
CA MET A 137 2.69 28.12 -19.82
C MET A 137 2.83 27.55 -21.24
N PRO A 138 3.39 28.31 -22.20
CA PRO A 138 3.71 27.76 -23.51
C PRO A 138 4.75 26.64 -23.32
N LYS A 139 4.52 25.49 -23.98
CA LYS A 139 5.49 24.40 -23.97
C LYS A 139 6.81 24.93 -24.56
N PRO A 140 7.96 24.72 -23.89
CA PRO A 140 9.25 25.18 -24.42
C PRO A 140 9.52 24.55 -25.79
N SER A 141 10.22 25.29 -26.64
CA SER A 141 10.56 24.84 -27.99
C SER A 141 11.49 23.60 -27.95
N LEU A 142 11.53 22.82 -29.04
CA LEU A 142 12.39 21.62 -29.11
C LEU A 142 13.87 21.96 -28.90
N GLU A 143 14.31 23.12 -29.40
CA GLU A 143 15.69 23.64 -29.30
C GLU A 143 16.09 24.00 -27.86
N GLU A 144 15.14 24.51 -27.06
CA GLU A 144 15.30 24.80 -25.62
C GLU A 144 15.35 23.55 -24.74
N ASN A 145 14.80 22.42 -25.20
CA ASN A 145 14.91 21.14 -24.49
C ASN A 145 16.23 20.42 -24.77
N THR A 146 16.78 20.57 -25.97
CA THR A 146 18.03 19.92 -26.39
C THR A 146 19.30 20.58 -25.82
N SER A 147 19.21 21.83 -25.37
CA SER A 147 20.34 22.59 -24.79
C SER A 147 20.47 22.44 -23.26
N ARG A 148 19.55 21.73 -22.60
CA ARG A 148 19.63 21.46 -21.16
C ARG A 148 20.83 20.56 -20.89
N PRO A 149 21.66 20.84 -19.88
CA PRO A 149 22.74 19.94 -19.53
C PRO A 149 22.13 18.59 -19.14
N ILE A 150 22.38 17.56 -19.94
CA ILE A 150 22.16 16.15 -19.58
C ILE A 150 23.26 15.77 -18.57
N GLU A 151 23.45 16.58 -17.52
CA GLU A 151 24.43 16.31 -16.48
C GLU A 151 23.76 15.53 -15.36
N LYS A 152 23.47 14.30 -15.71
CA LYS A 152 23.62 13.10 -14.90
C LYS A 152 23.39 11.98 -15.89
N GLU A 153 24.46 11.36 -16.36
CA GLU A 153 24.35 9.97 -16.80
C GLU A 153 23.64 9.24 -15.67
N PHE A 154 22.37 8.93 -15.87
CA PHE A 154 21.60 8.16 -14.90
C PHE A 154 22.18 6.76 -14.92
N LYS A 155 23.20 6.53 -14.07
CA LYS A 155 23.75 5.21 -13.83
C LYS A 155 22.82 4.51 -12.85
N TRP A 156 22.10 3.51 -13.33
CA TRP A 156 21.47 2.54 -12.46
C TRP A 156 22.52 2.05 -11.44
N ARG A 157 22.15 1.91 -10.16
CA ARG A 157 22.99 1.07 -9.27
C ARG A 157 23.04 -0.30 -9.93
N GLU A 158 24.22 -0.77 -10.29
CA GLU A 158 24.40 -2.07 -10.96
C GLU A 158 23.77 -3.21 -10.13
N ASP A 159 23.72 -3.03 -8.82
CA ASP A 159 23.09 -3.92 -7.83
C ASP A 159 21.56 -4.05 -7.97
N PHE A 160 20.91 -3.09 -8.64
CA PHE A 160 19.44 -3.00 -8.75
C PHE A 160 18.89 -3.53 -10.07
N ILE A 161 19.76 -3.86 -11.03
CA ILE A 161 19.34 -4.58 -12.22
C ILE A 161 19.14 -6.04 -11.77
N PRO A 162 17.90 -6.56 -11.65
CA PRO A 162 17.74 -7.98 -11.45
C PRO A 162 18.44 -8.65 -12.63
N LYS A 163 19.55 -9.37 -12.37
CA LYS A 163 20.20 -10.16 -13.41
C LYS A 163 19.13 -11.10 -13.92
N TYR A 164 18.62 -10.84 -15.11
CA TYR A 164 17.65 -11.73 -15.75
C TYR A 164 18.39 -13.04 -15.99
N SER A 165 18.26 -13.98 -15.05
CA SER A 165 18.57 -15.37 -15.33
C SER A 165 17.46 -15.85 -16.26
N LYS A 166 17.81 -16.23 -17.49
CA LYS A 166 16.88 -17.00 -18.34
C LYS A 166 16.32 -18.13 -17.47
N PRO A 167 15.00 -18.39 -17.48
CA PRO A 167 14.46 -19.54 -16.77
C PRO A 167 15.28 -20.76 -17.17
N ILE A 168 15.78 -21.51 -16.19
CA ILE A 168 16.61 -22.69 -16.43
C ILE A 168 15.72 -23.70 -17.14
N ARG A 169 15.85 -23.80 -18.46
CA ARG A 169 15.25 -24.91 -19.21
C ARG A 169 15.87 -26.18 -18.63
N PRO A 170 15.08 -27.17 -18.20
CA PRO A 170 15.63 -28.47 -17.83
C PRO A 170 16.45 -29.00 -19.02
N SER A 171 17.57 -29.68 -18.77
CA SER A 171 18.34 -30.33 -19.84
C SER A 171 17.44 -31.32 -20.59
N GLN A 172 17.76 -31.63 -21.86
CA GLN A 172 17.00 -32.60 -22.65
C GLN A 172 16.78 -33.92 -21.88
N GLU A 173 17.81 -34.43 -21.21
CA GLU A 173 17.72 -35.63 -20.37
C GLU A 173 16.75 -35.49 -19.18
N ALA A 174 16.65 -34.29 -18.60
CA ALA A 174 15.70 -34.00 -17.53
C ALA A 174 14.28 -33.91 -18.08
N MET A 175 14.08 -33.30 -19.25
CA MET A 175 12.80 -33.26 -19.96
C MET A 175 12.34 -34.67 -20.34
N ASP A 176 13.23 -35.52 -20.86
CA ASP A 176 12.92 -36.90 -21.25
C ASP A 176 12.56 -37.77 -20.03
N LYS A 177 13.27 -37.60 -18.91
CA LYS A 177 12.90 -38.23 -17.62
C LYS A 177 11.54 -37.76 -17.12
N MET A 178 11.21 -36.47 -17.26
CA MET A 178 9.91 -35.90 -16.85
C MET A 178 8.76 -36.39 -17.73
N LYS A 179 8.98 -36.53 -19.05
CA LYS A 179 8.04 -37.15 -20.00
C LYS A 179 7.83 -38.64 -19.68
N LYS A 180 8.92 -39.38 -19.43
CA LYS A 180 8.87 -40.82 -19.10
C LYS A 180 8.20 -41.10 -17.75
N ASN A 181 8.29 -40.16 -16.81
CA ASN A 181 7.63 -40.23 -15.50
C ASN A 181 6.20 -39.66 -15.52
N GLY A 182 5.68 -39.22 -16.68
CA GLY A 182 4.31 -38.71 -16.83
C GLY A 182 4.04 -37.37 -16.14
N VAL A 183 5.08 -36.61 -15.79
CA VAL A 183 4.97 -35.34 -15.05
C VAL A 183 4.79 -34.15 -16.00
N TRP A 184 5.14 -34.30 -17.27
CA TRP A 184 5.09 -33.22 -18.26
C TRP A 184 4.60 -33.74 -19.61
N GLU A 185 3.41 -33.31 -20.01
CA GLU A 185 2.83 -33.51 -21.34
C GLU A 185 2.44 -32.12 -21.83
N SER A 186 3.13 -31.61 -22.84
CA SER A 186 2.92 -30.27 -23.37
C SER A 186 2.72 -30.38 -24.87
N ASP A 187 1.47 -30.30 -25.30
CA ASP A 187 1.02 -30.26 -26.71
C ASP A 187 1.41 -28.95 -27.43
N TRP A 188 2.42 -28.24 -26.92
CA TRP A 188 2.83 -26.91 -27.39
C TRP A 188 4.15 -26.94 -28.20
N ASP A 189 4.72 -28.14 -28.43
CA ASP A 189 5.91 -28.35 -29.28
C ASP A 189 5.53 -28.98 -30.64
N ASP A 190 4.33 -28.68 -31.19
CA ASP A 190 4.03 -28.95 -32.58
C ASP A 190 4.70 -27.88 -33.46
N ASP A 191 5.86 -28.22 -34.03
CA ASP A 191 6.66 -27.39 -34.94
C ASP A 191 5.93 -27.00 -36.25
N GLU A 192 4.66 -27.39 -36.43
CA GLU A 192 3.82 -27.01 -37.58
C GLU A 192 3.29 -25.57 -37.53
N PHE A 193 3.24 -24.92 -36.35
CA PHE A 193 2.58 -23.62 -36.22
C PHE A 193 3.37 -22.44 -36.84
N TRP A 194 4.69 -22.56 -36.99
CA TRP A 194 5.55 -21.53 -37.59
C TRP A 194 6.05 -21.86 -39.00
N ALA A 195 5.58 -22.96 -39.60
CA ALA A 195 5.86 -23.29 -40.99
C ALA A 195 4.84 -22.63 -41.95
N LYS A 196 4.81 -21.29 -41.98
CA LYS A 196 4.20 -20.47 -43.05
C LYS A 196 4.96 -19.17 -43.25
#